data_AF-A0AAN2QU41-F1
#
_entry.id   AF-A0AAN2QU41-F1
#
_cell.length_a   1.000
_cell.length_b   1.000
_cell.length_c   1.000
_cell.angle_alpha   90.00
_cell.angle_beta   90.00
_cell.angle_gamma   90.00
#
_symmetry.space_group_name_H-M   'P 1'
#
loop_
_entity.id
_entity.type
_entity.pdbx_description
1 polymer ?
#
loop_
_entity_poly.entity_id
_entity_poly.type
_entity_poly.pdbx_seq_one_letter_code
_entity_poly.pdbx_strand_id
1 'polypeptide(L)'
;MSNSFAALIPGAVILIFWGLVYAGFKMTSFENIHQVLQVILGKPLGAFGGSLAGAIIVSFITSLLWFIGIHGGNITGAIMSPIWLALMGENLKIYQNNPSATMPHIVTQPFMDFFVYMGGGGATLGLVLAIWLIAKSSRYKTLKTLITPPGLFNINEPTMFGIPIVLNVSLLIPFILAPILNAIITYITMATGIVHATVGVVVPWVTPPIISGFLATGSHISGSILQIVLIILDIIIYLPFVKNIDRLELKNEQAN
;
A
#
# COMPACT_ATOMS: atom_id res chain seq x y z
N MET A 1 46.61 4.04 6.74
CA MET A 1 46.81 3.24 7.97
C MET A 1 46.41 4.00 9.24
N SER A 2 46.60 5.32 9.35
CA SER A 2 46.21 6.13 10.54
C SER A 2 44.71 6.05 10.89
N ASN A 3 43.82 6.01 9.91
CA ASN A 3 42.36 5.96 10.15
C ASN A 3 41.89 4.64 10.80
N SER A 4 42.57 3.52 10.53
CA SER A 4 42.25 2.22 11.12
C SER A 4 42.66 2.14 12.61
N PHE A 5 43.78 2.77 12.99
CA PHE A 5 44.19 2.88 14.39
C PHE A 5 43.37 3.91 15.17
N ALA A 6 42.95 5.01 14.52
CA ALA A 6 42.07 6.01 15.13
C ALA A 6 40.67 5.45 15.47
N ALA A 7 40.17 4.50 14.67
CA ALA A 7 38.88 3.85 14.91
C ALA A 7 38.93 2.74 15.98
N LEU A 8 40.13 2.31 16.40
CA LEU A 8 40.30 1.16 17.31
C LEU A 8 39.72 1.44 18.70
N ILE A 9 40.02 2.62 19.27
CA ILE A 9 39.54 2.99 20.61
C ILE A 9 38.02 3.19 20.60
N PRO A 10 37.40 3.98 19.69
CA PRO A 10 35.96 4.07 19.58
C PRO A 10 35.29 2.70 19.35
N GLY A 11 35.86 1.85 18.49
CA GLY A 11 35.34 0.52 18.22
C GLY A 11 35.36 -0.39 19.46
N ALA A 12 36.48 -0.40 20.20
CA ALA A 12 36.60 -1.19 21.44
C ALA A 12 35.59 -0.72 22.51
N VAL A 13 35.42 0.60 22.67
CA VAL A 13 34.43 1.16 23.60
C VAL A 13 33.00 0.75 23.21
N ILE A 14 32.64 0.84 21.93
CA ILE A 14 31.32 0.44 21.43
C ILE A 14 31.09 -1.06 21.65
N LEU A 15 32.08 -1.91 21.35
CA LEU A 15 31.97 -3.36 21.53
C LEU A 15 31.86 -3.76 23.00
N ILE A 16 32.66 -3.16 23.88
CA ILE A 16 32.57 -3.41 25.33
C ILE A 16 31.21 -2.97 25.85
N PHE A 17 30.75 -1.77 25.46
CA PHE A 17 29.44 -1.26 25.86
C PHE A 17 28.30 -2.19 25.42
N TRP A 18 28.23 -2.55 24.13
CA TRP A 18 27.18 -3.46 23.65
C TRP A 18 27.32 -4.88 24.20
N GLY A 19 28.55 -5.33 24.47
CA GLY A 19 28.82 -6.60 25.15
C GLY A 19 28.26 -6.63 26.57
N LEU A 20 28.43 -5.54 27.34
CA LEU A 20 27.85 -5.39 28.67
C LEU A 20 26.32 -5.30 28.63
N VAL A 21 25.76 -4.57 27.66
CA VAL A 21 24.31 -4.51 27.42
C VAL A 21 23.75 -5.91 27.13
N TYR A 22 24.42 -6.68 26.26
CA TYR A 22 24.03 -8.06 25.95
C TYR A 22 24.12 -8.97 27.18
N ALA A 23 25.22 -8.90 27.94
CA ALA A 23 25.39 -9.68 29.16
C ALA A 23 24.31 -9.35 30.21
N GLY A 24 23.95 -8.07 30.35
CA GLY A 24 22.85 -7.62 31.19
C GLY A 24 21.51 -8.22 30.78
N PHE A 25 21.16 -8.19 29.50
CA PHE A 25 19.92 -8.80 29.01
C PHE A 25 19.90 -10.32 29.17
N LYS A 26 21.05 -11.01 29.06
CA LYS A 26 21.17 -12.46 29.27
C LYS A 26 20.79 -12.89 30.68
N MET A 27 20.85 -11.98 31.65
CA MET A 27 20.42 -12.20 33.05
C MET A 27 18.93 -11.92 33.27
N THR A 28 18.22 -11.44 32.26
CA THR A 28 16.77 -11.19 32.30
C THR A 28 16.01 -12.28 31.53
N SER A 29 14.70 -12.36 31.74
CA SER A 29 13.82 -13.27 30.97
C SER A 29 13.75 -12.98 29.47
N PHE A 30 14.27 -11.83 29.01
CA PHE A 30 14.31 -11.47 27.60
C PHE A 30 15.56 -11.99 26.87
N GLU A 31 16.61 -12.36 27.60
CA GLU A 31 17.90 -12.87 27.08
C GLU A 31 18.73 -11.91 26.18
N ASN A 32 18.09 -11.04 25.39
CA ASN A 32 18.73 -10.05 24.53
C ASN A 32 17.78 -8.87 24.21
N ILE A 33 18.35 -7.78 23.69
CA ILE A 33 17.59 -6.57 23.34
C ILE A 33 16.58 -6.79 22.21
N HIS A 34 16.82 -7.73 21.29
CA HIS A 34 15.88 -8.01 20.20
C HIS A 34 14.56 -8.58 20.72
N GLN A 35 14.59 -9.45 21.73
CA GLN A 35 13.38 -9.96 22.38
C GLN A 35 12.60 -8.85 23.08
N VAL A 36 13.27 -7.92 23.77
CA VAL A 36 12.62 -6.76 24.39
C VAL A 36 11.89 -5.94 23.34
N LEU A 37 12.58 -5.60 22.25
CA LEU A 37 12.00 -4.85 21.14
C LEU A 37 10.85 -5.62 20.46
N GLN A 38 10.99 -6.94 20.31
CA GLN A 38 9.95 -7.79 19.74
C GLN A 38 8.69 -7.81 20.62
N VAL A 39 8.83 -7.87 21.94
CA VAL A 39 7.67 -7.89 22.86
C VAL A 39 7.01 -6.53 22.97
N ILE A 40 7.80 -5.45 23.14
CA ILE A 40 7.28 -4.11 23.41
C ILE A 40 6.77 -3.42 22.14
N LEU A 41 7.46 -3.61 21.00
CA LEU A 41 7.12 -2.94 19.74
C LEU A 41 6.62 -3.94 18.70
N GLY A 42 7.34 -5.04 18.49
CA GLY A 42 7.05 -5.99 17.41
C GLY A 42 5.66 -6.63 17.50
N LYS A 43 5.27 -7.16 18.67
CA LYS A 43 3.95 -7.79 18.88
C LYS A 43 2.78 -6.82 18.74
N PRO A 44 2.72 -5.66 19.43
CA PRO A 44 1.59 -4.75 19.30
C PRO A 44 1.50 -4.14 17.90
N LEU A 45 2.63 -3.75 17.30
CA LEU A 45 2.64 -3.24 15.93
C LEU A 45 2.30 -4.33 14.91
N GLY A 46 2.72 -5.57 15.15
CA GLY A 46 2.35 -6.74 14.34
C GLY A 46 0.85 -7.02 14.39
N ALA A 47 0.26 -7.06 15.59
CA ALA A 47 -1.18 -7.25 15.78
C ALA A 47 -1.99 -6.13 15.13
N PHE A 48 -1.53 -4.87 15.26
CA PHE A 48 -2.15 -3.75 14.58
C PHE A 48 -2.00 -3.84 13.06
N GLY A 49 -0.78 -4.01 12.56
CA GLY A 49 -0.43 -3.99 11.14
C GLY A 49 -0.99 -5.16 10.34
N GLY A 50 -1.23 -6.30 10.99
CA GLY A 50 -1.90 -7.46 10.41
C GLY A 50 -3.44 -7.42 10.49
N SER A 51 -4.02 -6.39 11.12
CA SER A 51 -5.47 -6.28 11.31
C SER A 51 -6.15 -5.43 10.24
N LEU A 52 -7.44 -5.68 9.99
CA LEU A 52 -8.27 -4.83 9.12
C LEU A 52 -8.32 -3.38 9.63
N ALA A 53 -8.42 -3.17 10.96
CA ALA A 53 -8.41 -1.83 11.54
C ALA A 53 -7.11 -1.08 11.23
N GLY A 54 -5.97 -1.77 11.32
CA GLY A 54 -4.67 -1.22 10.92
C GLY A 54 -4.62 -0.86 9.44
N ALA A 55 -5.09 -1.74 8.55
CA ALA A 55 -5.17 -1.45 7.12
C ALA A 55 -6.03 -0.22 6.81
N ILE A 56 -7.20 -0.08 7.44
CA ILE A 56 -8.09 1.09 7.27
C ILE A 56 -7.42 2.37 7.75
N ILE A 57 -6.84 2.37 8.96
CA ILE A 57 -6.19 3.55 9.54
C ILE A 57 -4.99 3.98 8.69
N VAL A 58 -4.17 3.02 8.27
CA VAL A 58 -3.00 3.31 7.41
C VAL A 58 -3.43 3.82 6.04
N SER A 59 -4.51 3.30 5.46
CA SER A 59 -5.07 3.78 4.18
C SER A 59 -5.60 5.20 4.29
N PHE A 60 -6.28 5.51 5.39
CA PHE A 60 -6.76 6.85 5.71
C PHE A 60 -5.59 7.84 5.84
N ILE A 61 -4.57 7.52 6.66
CA ILE A 61 -3.39 8.36 6.86
C ILE A 61 -2.63 8.56 5.55
N THR A 62 -2.41 7.48 4.79
CA THR A 62 -1.74 7.53 3.48
C THR A 62 -2.45 8.50 2.54
N SER A 63 -3.78 8.45 2.49
CA SER A 63 -4.59 9.31 1.65
C SER A 63 -4.56 10.78 2.10
N LEU A 64 -4.58 11.04 3.41
CA LEU A 64 -4.45 12.40 3.95
C LEU A 64 -3.09 13.02 3.66
N LEU A 65 -2.00 12.25 3.78
CA LEU A 65 -0.66 12.73 3.46
C LEU A 65 -0.55 13.11 1.98
N TRP A 66 -1.07 12.26 1.09
CA TRP A 66 -1.15 12.55 -0.34
C TRP A 66 -1.99 13.79 -0.64
N PHE A 67 -3.11 13.98 0.07
CA PHE A 67 -3.96 15.16 -0.07
C PHE A 67 -3.22 16.47 0.25
N ILE A 68 -2.30 16.46 1.22
CA ILE A 68 -1.47 17.63 1.54
C ILE A 68 -0.15 17.69 0.77
N GLY A 69 0.05 16.80 -0.23
CA GLY A 69 1.23 16.81 -1.11
C GLY A 69 2.44 16.05 -0.58
N ILE A 70 2.31 15.28 0.50
CA ILE A 70 3.36 14.40 1.03
C ILE A 70 3.12 12.99 0.46
N HIS A 71 4.18 12.31 0.02
CA HIS A 71 4.07 10.96 -0.53
C HIS A 71 3.69 9.94 0.57
N GLY A 72 2.38 9.76 0.77
CA GLY A 72 1.84 9.00 1.91
C GLY A 72 2.36 7.58 2.01
N GLY A 73 2.50 6.88 0.87
CA GLY A 73 2.98 5.50 0.85
C GLY A 73 4.44 5.34 1.32
N ASN A 74 5.27 6.37 1.16
CA ASN A 74 6.66 6.32 1.61
C ASN A 74 6.73 6.53 3.13
N ILE A 75 5.93 7.46 3.64
CA ILE A 75 5.86 7.76 5.07
C ILE A 75 5.26 6.60 5.85
N THR A 76 4.11 6.08 5.42
CA THR A 76 3.46 4.96 6.10
C THR A 76 4.22 3.66 5.88
N GLY A 77 4.76 3.42 4.69
CA GLY A 77 5.60 2.26 4.37
C GLY A 77 6.88 2.18 5.20
N ALA A 78 7.53 3.31 5.50
CA ALA A 78 8.73 3.35 6.35
C ALA A 78 8.49 2.74 7.75
N ILE A 79 7.26 2.76 8.24
CA ILE A 79 6.86 2.22 9.54
C ILE A 79 6.24 0.82 9.37
N MET A 80 5.35 0.66 8.39
CA MET A 80 4.49 -0.53 8.29
C MET A 80 5.06 -1.65 7.42
N SER A 81 5.87 -1.35 6.40
CA SER A 81 6.42 -2.37 5.50
C SER A 81 7.23 -3.44 6.22
N PRO A 82 8.07 -3.15 7.25
CA PRO A 82 8.74 -4.21 7.99
C PRO A 82 7.79 -5.24 8.61
N ILE A 83 6.62 -4.79 9.08
CA ILE A 83 5.58 -5.66 9.66
C ILE A 83 4.92 -6.48 8.56
N TRP A 84 4.47 -5.82 7.50
CA TRP A 84 3.78 -6.46 6.39
C TRP A 84 4.67 -7.47 5.64
N LEU A 85 5.96 -7.18 5.50
CA LEU A 85 6.95 -8.09 4.92
C LEU A 85 7.24 -9.29 5.84
N ALA A 86 7.24 -9.10 7.16
CA ALA A 86 7.38 -10.22 8.10
C ALA A 86 6.19 -11.19 7.98
N LEU A 87 4.95 -10.66 8.00
CA LEU A 87 3.73 -11.45 7.83
C LEU A 87 3.66 -12.13 6.45
N MET A 88 4.05 -11.42 5.40
CA MET A 88 4.21 -11.96 4.05
C MET A 88 5.19 -13.15 4.03
N GLY A 89 6.33 -13.01 4.72
CA GLY A 89 7.34 -14.07 4.81
C GLY A 89 6.87 -15.31 5.59
N GLU A 90 6.01 -15.14 6.59
CA GLU A 90 5.36 -16.26 7.28
C GLU A 90 4.40 -17.02 6.36
N ASN A 91 3.55 -16.32 5.61
CA ASN A 91 2.70 -16.96 4.59
C ASN A 91 3.52 -17.71 3.54
N LEU A 92 4.62 -17.11 3.05
CA LEU A 92 5.48 -17.73 2.05
C LEU A 92 6.05 -19.07 2.54
N LYS A 93 6.50 -19.14 3.79
CA LYS A 93 6.99 -20.39 4.39
C LYS A 93 5.90 -21.45 4.48
N ILE A 94 4.68 -21.07 4.86
CA ILE A 94 3.54 -21.99 4.94
C ILE A 94 3.21 -22.52 3.54
N TYR A 95 3.12 -21.64 2.55
CA TYR A 95 2.81 -21.99 1.17
C TYR A 95 3.87 -22.90 0.55
N GLN A 96 5.16 -22.64 0.80
CA GLN A 96 6.26 -23.48 0.32
C GLN A 96 6.22 -24.90 0.90
N ASN A 97 5.84 -25.03 2.17
CA ASN A 97 5.72 -26.34 2.83
C ASN A 97 4.44 -27.08 2.42
N ASN A 98 3.34 -26.36 2.25
CA ASN A 98 2.05 -26.90 1.82
C ASN A 98 1.28 -25.84 1.02
N PRO A 99 1.30 -25.92 -0.31
CA PRO A 99 0.59 -24.96 -1.17
C PRO A 99 -0.92 -24.91 -0.96
N SER A 100 -1.51 -25.96 -0.38
CA SER A 100 -2.95 -26.05 -0.08
C SER A 100 -3.30 -25.58 1.33
N ALA A 101 -2.33 -25.18 2.15
CA ALA A 101 -2.58 -24.66 3.48
C ALA A 101 -3.24 -23.27 3.43
N THR A 102 -4.07 -22.97 4.43
CA THR A 102 -4.64 -21.63 4.58
C THR A 102 -3.55 -20.64 4.98
N MET A 103 -3.51 -19.48 4.33
CA MET A 103 -2.60 -18.40 4.70
C MET A 103 -3.20 -17.63 5.90
N PRO A 104 -2.56 -17.64 7.08
CA PRO A 104 -3.14 -17.04 8.29
C PRO A 104 -3.14 -15.51 8.25
N HIS A 105 -2.19 -14.89 7.52
CA HIS A 105 -2.05 -13.44 7.48
C HIS A 105 -2.70 -12.87 6.23
N ILE A 106 -3.82 -12.16 6.40
CA ILE A 106 -4.53 -11.53 5.27
C ILE A 106 -3.89 -10.21 4.91
N VAL A 107 -3.62 -9.35 5.90
CA VAL A 107 -3.00 -8.04 5.68
C VAL A 107 -1.48 -8.20 5.61
N THR A 108 -0.98 -8.22 4.38
CA THR A 108 0.43 -8.33 4.02
C THR A 108 0.83 -7.20 3.07
N GLN A 109 2.10 -7.14 2.65
CA GLN A 109 2.56 -6.12 1.71
C GLN A 109 1.82 -6.26 0.35
N PRO A 110 1.71 -7.46 -0.26
CA PRO A 110 0.90 -7.66 -1.47
C PRO A 110 -0.59 -7.31 -1.32
N PHE A 111 -1.18 -7.47 -0.12
CA PHE A 111 -2.55 -7.05 0.14
C PHE A 111 -2.70 -5.54 -0.05
N MET A 112 -1.80 -4.76 0.55
CA MET A 112 -1.83 -3.29 0.46
C MET A 112 -1.52 -2.83 -0.98
N ASP A 113 -0.47 -3.37 -1.59
CA ASP A 113 0.01 -2.89 -2.90
C ASP A 113 -0.94 -3.25 -4.04
N PHE A 114 -1.48 -4.47 -4.04
CA PHE A 114 -2.20 -5.00 -5.20
C PHE A 114 -3.71 -4.93 -5.09
N PHE A 115 -4.26 -4.83 -3.88
CA PHE A 115 -5.71 -4.79 -3.71
C PHE A 115 -6.19 -3.44 -3.17
N VAL A 116 -5.43 -2.81 -2.26
CA VAL A 116 -5.83 -1.53 -1.65
C VAL A 116 -5.44 -0.32 -2.51
N TYR A 117 -4.19 -0.27 -2.98
CA TYR A 117 -3.61 0.89 -3.65
C TYR A 117 -3.46 0.73 -5.18
N MET A 118 -4.47 0.15 -5.84
CA MET A 118 -4.43 -0.01 -7.30
C MET A 118 -4.39 1.34 -8.03
N GLY A 119 -3.41 1.53 -8.89
CA GLY A 119 -3.13 2.82 -9.53
C GLY A 119 -2.36 3.80 -8.67
N GLY A 120 -1.95 3.40 -7.46
CA GLY A 120 -1.19 4.19 -6.47
C GLY A 120 -2.03 4.66 -5.29
N GLY A 121 -1.57 5.71 -4.61
CA GLY A 121 -2.26 6.30 -3.45
C GLY A 121 -3.69 6.73 -3.82
N GLY A 122 -4.67 6.37 -2.98
CA GLY A 122 -6.09 6.68 -3.20
C GLY A 122 -6.81 5.76 -4.20
N ALA A 123 -6.21 4.62 -4.58
CA ALA A 123 -6.77 3.73 -5.60
C ALA A 123 -7.04 4.45 -6.94
N THR A 124 -6.08 5.28 -7.36
CA THR A 124 -6.25 6.25 -8.46
C THR A 124 -6.45 5.63 -9.84
N LEU A 125 -6.31 4.30 -10.00
CA LEU A 125 -6.66 3.67 -11.27
C LEU A 125 -8.15 3.87 -11.59
N GLY A 126 -9.03 3.80 -10.59
CA GLY A 126 -10.46 4.09 -10.79
C GLY A 126 -10.71 5.50 -11.27
N LEU A 127 -9.98 6.49 -10.74
CA LEU A 127 -10.03 7.89 -11.19
C LEU A 127 -9.56 8.04 -12.64
N VAL A 128 -8.38 7.49 -12.96
CA VAL A 128 -7.77 7.50 -14.30
C VAL A 128 -8.76 6.93 -15.32
N LEU A 129 -9.34 5.76 -15.02
CA LEU A 129 -10.28 5.09 -15.91
C LEU A 129 -11.61 5.84 -16.01
N ALA A 130 -12.14 6.40 -14.91
CA ALA A 130 -13.33 7.23 -14.94
C ALA A 130 -13.14 8.42 -15.89
N ILE A 131 -12.02 9.14 -15.82
CA ILE A 131 -11.70 10.24 -16.73
C ILE A 131 -11.56 9.72 -18.15
N TRP A 132 -10.86 8.61 -18.34
CA TRP A 132 -10.68 8.03 -19.66
C TRP A 132 -12.01 7.76 -20.37
N LEU A 133 -13.01 7.28 -19.61
CA LEU A 133 -14.36 6.97 -20.06
C LEU A 133 -15.22 8.21 -20.36
N ILE A 134 -15.19 9.24 -19.50
CA ILE A 134 -16.18 10.33 -19.56
C ILE A 134 -15.65 11.74 -19.86
N ALA A 135 -14.33 11.94 -19.97
CA ALA A 135 -13.74 13.26 -20.20
C ALA A 135 -14.21 13.92 -21.50
N LYS A 136 -14.71 15.15 -21.39
CA LYS A 136 -15.21 15.96 -22.51
C LYS A 136 -14.42 17.24 -22.72
N SER A 137 -13.94 17.89 -21.65
CA SER A 137 -13.11 19.10 -21.76
C SER A 137 -11.81 18.82 -22.50
N SER A 138 -11.28 19.86 -23.17
CA SER A 138 -9.99 19.79 -23.84
C SER A 138 -8.89 19.40 -22.84
N ARG A 139 -8.90 20.01 -21.65
CA ARG A 139 -7.95 19.68 -20.58
C ARG A 139 -7.97 18.21 -20.19
N TYR A 140 -9.12 17.65 -19.81
CA TYR A 140 -9.18 16.26 -19.34
C TYR A 140 -8.98 15.23 -20.48
N LYS A 141 -9.30 15.59 -21.72
CA LYS A 141 -8.95 14.78 -22.91
C LYS A 141 -7.44 14.68 -23.13
N THR A 142 -6.71 15.77 -22.91
CA THR A 142 -5.24 15.76 -22.95
C THR A 142 -4.67 15.02 -21.75
N LEU A 143 -5.19 15.28 -20.54
CA LEU A 143 -4.68 14.62 -19.34
C LEU A 143 -4.83 13.10 -19.39
N LYS A 144 -5.96 12.56 -19.88
CA LYS A 144 -6.15 11.10 -19.91
C LYS A 144 -5.08 10.35 -20.70
N THR A 145 -4.45 10.94 -21.71
CA THR A 145 -3.36 10.29 -22.45
C THR A 145 -2.05 10.28 -21.66
N LEU A 146 -1.85 11.27 -20.80
CA LEU A 146 -0.65 11.42 -19.96
C LEU A 146 -0.71 10.55 -18.70
N ILE A 147 -1.89 10.44 -18.07
CA ILE A 147 -2.03 9.75 -16.77
C ILE A 147 -2.34 8.27 -16.89
N THR A 148 -2.89 7.81 -18.02
CA THR A 148 -3.29 6.40 -18.18
C THR A 148 -2.09 5.45 -18.20
N PRO A 149 -1.05 5.66 -19.03
CA PRO A 149 0.10 4.77 -19.04
C PRO A 149 0.76 4.57 -17.66
N PRO A 150 1.14 5.62 -16.90
CA PRO A 150 1.73 5.44 -15.57
C PRO A 150 0.73 4.82 -14.58
N GLY A 151 -0.55 5.19 -14.64
CA GLY A 151 -1.59 4.65 -13.77
C GLY A 151 -1.78 3.13 -13.91
N LEU A 152 -1.59 2.57 -15.12
CA LEU A 152 -1.63 1.12 -15.35
C LEU A 152 -0.48 0.36 -14.66
N PHE A 153 0.59 1.04 -14.30
CA PHE A 153 1.73 0.51 -13.55
C PHE A 153 1.76 1.04 -12.11
N ASN A 154 0.59 1.45 -11.58
CA ASN A 154 0.41 1.97 -10.22
C ASN A 154 1.15 3.28 -9.89
N ILE A 155 1.74 3.94 -10.88
CA ILE A 155 2.44 5.22 -10.72
C ILE A 155 1.41 6.35 -10.77
N ASN A 156 1.24 7.10 -9.67
CA ASN A 156 0.13 8.05 -9.52
C ASN A 156 0.53 9.52 -9.59
N GLU A 157 1.82 9.88 -9.56
CA GLU A 157 2.28 11.27 -9.53
C GLU A 157 1.72 12.10 -10.70
N PRO A 158 1.71 11.59 -11.95
CA PRO A 158 1.10 12.31 -13.07
C PRO A 158 -0.39 12.61 -12.83
N THR A 159 -1.10 11.71 -12.16
CA THR A 159 -2.51 11.88 -11.77
C THR A 159 -2.66 12.88 -10.63
N MET A 160 -1.84 12.74 -9.57
CA MET A 160 -1.88 13.60 -8.38
C MET A 160 -1.66 15.07 -8.73
N PHE A 161 -0.67 15.34 -9.58
CA PHE A 161 -0.29 16.70 -9.97
C PHE A 161 -1.03 17.19 -11.21
N GLY A 162 -1.41 16.31 -12.14
CA GLY A 162 -2.16 16.69 -13.34
C GLY A 162 -3.64 17.02 -13.08
N ILE A 163 -4.26 16.37 -12.09
CA ILE A 163 -5.70 16.48 -11.77
C ILE A 163 -5.95 17.33 -10.52
N PRO A 164 -5.03 18.26 -10.27
CA PRO A 164 -4.63 18.72 -8.93
C PRO A 164 -5.44 18.07 -7.81
N ILE A 165 -5.12 16.81 -7.46
CA ILE A 165 -5.80 16.11 -6.35
C ILE A 165 -5.35 16.71 -5.03
N VAL A 166 -4.07 17.09 -4.97
CA VAL A 166 -3.46 17.80 -3.85
C VAL A 166 -4.28 19.05 -3.53
N LEU A 167 -4.76 19.14 -2.29
CA LEU A 167 -5.60 20.21 -1.74
C LEU A 167 -6.96 20.41 -2.44
N ASN A 168 -7.40 19.51 -3.32
CA ASN A 168 -8.71 19.58 -3.96
C ASN A 168 -9.76 18.81 -3.15
N VAL A 169 -10.51 19.55 -2.35
CA VAL A 169 -11.57 19.02 -1.46
C VAL A 169 -12.64 18.25 -2.25
N SER A 170 -12.87 18.57 -3.53
CA SER A 170 -13.85 17.85 -4.37
C SER A 170 -13.48 16.38 -4.57
N LEU A 171 -12.18 16.05 -4.57
CA LEU A 171 -11.68 14.69 -4.76
C LEU A 171 -11.24 14.02 -3.46
N LEU A 172 -11.22 14.73 -2.33
CA LEU A 172 -10.79 14.18 -1.04
C LEU A 172 -11.63 12.97 -0.61
N ILE A 173 -12.95 13.07 -0.74
CA ILE A 173 -13.88 12.00 -0.33
C ILE A 173 -13.62 10.70 -1.10
N PRO A 174 -13.68 10.66 -2.45
CA PRO A 174 -13.44 9.42 -3.17
C PRO A 174 -12.00 8.92 -2.99
N PHE A 175 -11.03 9.84 -2.83
CA PHE A 175 -9.62 9.50 -2.62
C PHE A 175 -9.33 8.78 -1.29
N ILE A 176 -10.09 9.09 -0.24
CA ILE A 176 -10.04 8.36 1.03
C ILE A 176 -10.90 7.09 0.98
N LEU A 177 -12.10 7.19 0.41
CA LEU A 177 -13.11 6.14 0.49
C LEU A 177 -12.73 4.90 -0.33
N ALA A 178 -12.21 5.09 -1.55
CA ALA A 178 -11.85 4.00 -2.45
C ALA A 178 -10.86 2.98 -1.83
N PRO A 179 -9.67 3.39 -1.33
CA PRO A 179 -8.75 2.43 -0.72
C PRO A 179 -9.30 1.79 0.56
N ILE A 180 -10.10 2.51 1.36
CA ILE A 180 -10.72 1.93 2.57
C ILE A 180 -11.72 0.83 2.20
N LEU A 181 -12.57 1.06 1.20
CA LEU A 181 -13.52 0.04 0.74
C LEU A 181 -12.78 -1.14 0.11
N ASN A 182 -11.71 -0.89 -0.65
CA ASN A 182 -10.86 -1.95 -1.18
C ASN A 182 -10.26 -2.81 -0.07
N ALA A 183 -9.74 -2.20 1.01
CA ALA A 183 -9.22 -2.94 2.16
C ALA A 183 -10.30 -3.80 2.84
N ILE A 184 -11.50 -3.26 3.05
CA ILE A 184 -12.61 -3.98 3.69
C ILE A 184 -13.06 -5.17 2.83
N ILE A 185 -13.33 -4.94 1.55
CA ILE A 185 -13.84 -5.98 0.64
C ILE A 185 -12.79 -7.07 0.45
N THR A 186 -11.54 -6.70 0.23
CA THR A 186 -10.43 -7.66 0.10
C THR A 186 -10.27 -8.48 1.36
N TYR A 187 -10.29 -7.85 2.53
CA TYR A 187 -10.14 -8.57 3.79
C TYR A 187 -11.28 -9.57 4.00
N ILE A 188 -12.53 -9.15 3.81
CA ILE A 188 -13.71 -10.03 4.00
C ILE A 188 -13.69 -11.20 3.01
N THR A 189 -13.42 -10.94 1.74
CA THR A 189 -13.39 -11.98 0.71
C THR A 189 -12.25 -12.98 0.92
N MET A 190 -11.10 -12.54 1.41
CA MET A 190 -9.99 -13.43 1.80
C MET A 190 -10.28 -14.18 3.10
N ALA A 191 -10.84 -13.51 4.12
CA ALA A 191 -11.17 -14.11 5.40
C ALA A 191 -12.25 -15.19 5.30
N THR A 192 -13.19 -15.04 4.36
CA THR A 192 -14.25 -16.02 4.08
C THR A 192 -13.81 -17.11 3.10
N GLY A 193 -12.60 -17.02 2.52
CA GLY A 193 -12.10 -17.99 1.55
C GLY A 193 -12.69 -17.88 0.15
N ILE A 194 -13.50 -16.86 -0.15
CA ILE A 194 -14.00 -16.57 -1.51
C ILE A 194 -12.82 -16.25 -2.44
N VAL A 195 -11.83 -15.52 -1.93
CA VAL A 195 -10.61 -15.17 -2.63
C VAL A 195 -9.43 -15.80 -1.89
N HIS A 196 -8.49 -16.37 -2.65
CA HIS A 196 -7.30 -16.94 -2.05
C HIS A 196 -6.45 -15.81 -1.45
N ALA A 197 -6.05 -15.94 -0.19
CA ALA A 197 -5.20 -14.96 0.46
C ALA A 197 -3.80 -14.88 -0.18
N THR A 198 -3.10 -13.78 0.05
CA THR A 198 -1.78 -13.56 -0.56
C THR A 198 -0.76 -14.56 -0.04
N VAL A 199 -0.04 -15.25 -0.94
CA VAL A 199 0.86 -16.36 -0.59
C VAL A 199 2.29 -15.91 -0.25
N GLY A 200 2.58 -14.62 -0.39
CA GLY A 200 3.87 -14.04 -0.07
C GLY A 200 4.92 -14.09 -1.17
N VAL A 201 4.50 -14.30 -2.44
CA VAL A 201 5.39 -14.10 -3.59
C VAL A 201 5.78 -12.63 -3.68
N VAL A 202 7.08 -12.36 -3.82
CA VAL A 202 7.59 -11.01 -4.01
C VAL A 202 7.37 -10.60 -5.46
N VAL A 203 6.48 -9.64 -5.65
CA VAL A 203 6.13 -9.06 -6.95
C VAL A 203 6.36 -7.55 -6.85
N PRO A 204 6.97 -6.89 -7.85
CA PRO A 204 7.11 -5.44 -7.83
C PRO A 204 5.75 -4.73 -7.75
N TRP A 205 5.61 -3.71 -6.91
CA TRP A 205 4.34 -2.98 -6.72
C TRP A 205 3.84 -2.31 -8.01
N VAL A 206 4.72 -2.02 -8.97
CA VAL A 206 4.37 -1.50 -10.32
C VAL A 206 3.73 -2.53 -11.25
N THR A 207 3.57 -3.78 -10.80
CA THR A 207 2.97 -4.83 -11.62
C THR A 207 1.52 -4.46 -11.95
N PRO A 208 1.13 -4.47 -13.24
CA PRO A 208 -0.21 -4.06 -13.64
C PRO A 208 -1.31 -4.82 -12.87
N PRO A 209 -2.37 -4.12 -12.44
CA PRO A 209 -3.58 -4.75 -11.90
C PRO A 209 -4.12 -5.84 -12.84
N ILE A 210 -4.91 -6.76 -12.29
CA ILE A 210 -5.31 -8.05 -12.88
C ILE A 210 -4.17 -9.08 -12.89
N ILE A 211 -3.00 -8.72 -13.41
CA ILE A 211 -1.82 -9.61 -13.42
C ILE A 211 -1.27 -9.77 -11.99
N SER A 212 -1.12 -8.66 -11.27
CA SER A 212 -0.62 -8.68 -9.90
C SER A 212 -1.51 -9.49 -8.96
N GLY A 213 -2.83 -9.46 -9.13
CA GLY A 213 -3.76 -10.25 -8.33
C GLY A 213 -3.61 -11.75 -8.54
N PHE A 214 -3.34 -12.19 -9.77
CA PHE A 214 -3.03 -13.59 -10.05
C PHE A 214 -1.75 -14.04 -9.35
N LEU A 215 -0.68 -13.25 -9.47
CA LEU A 215 0.63 -13.59 -8.94
C LEU A 215 0.66 -13.54 -7.40
N ALA A 216 0.03 -12.53 -6.80
CA ALA A 216 0.01 -12.31 -5.36
C ALA A 216 -0.70 -13.44 -4.59
N THR A 217 -1.67 -14.09 -5.21
CA THR A 217 -2.46 -15.19 -4.63
C THR A 217 -1.93 -16.57 -5.01
N GLY A 218 -0.71 -16.67 -5.56
CA GLY A 218 -0.10 -17.95 -5.91
C GLY A 218 -0.70 -18.58 -7.15
N SER A 219 -0.95 -17.76 -8.18
CA SER A 219 -1.60 -18.17 -9.44
C SER A 219 -3.08 -18.56 -9.30
N HIS A 220 -3.76 -18.07 -8.25
CA HIS A 220 -5.19 -18.25 -8.09
C HIS A 220 -5.97 -17.13 -8.78
N ILE A 221 -6.80 -17.50 -9.77
CA ILE A 221 -7.57 -16.54 -10.58
C ILE A 221 -8.56 -15.68 -9.77
N SER A 222 -8.95 -16.14 -8.57
CA SER A 222 -9.82 -15.37 -7.68
C SER A 222 -9.22 -14.01 -7.30
N GLY A 223 -7.88 -13.90 -7.24
CA GLY A 223 -7.20 -12.62 -7.01
C GLY A 223 -7.42 -11.62 -8.15
N SER A 224 -7.25 -12.06 -9.40
CA SER A 224 -7.53 -11.22 -10.58
C SER A 224 -9.00 -10.81 -10.68
N ILE A 225 -9.91 -11.74 -10.40
CA ILE A 225 -11.36 -11.47 -10.41
C ILE A 225 -11.69 -10.40 -9.37
N LEU A 226 -11.15 -10.51 -8.15
CA LEU A 226 -11.34 -9.50 -7.12
C LEU A 226 -10.83 -8.14 -7.57
N GLN A 227 -9.62 -8.06 -8.15
CA GLN A 227 -9.10 -6.79 -8.67
C GLN A 227 -10.02 -6.15 -9.71
N ILE A 228 -10.60 -6.93 -10.63
CA ILE A 228 -11.58 -6.40 -11.60
C ILE A 228 -12.79 -5.80 -10.87
N VAL A 229 -13.33 -6.49 -9.87
CA VAL A 229 -14.46 -6.00 -9.06
C VAL A 229 -14.11 -4.70 -8.34
N LEU A 230 -12.93 -4.64 -7.71
CA LEU A 230 -12.45 -3.46 -7.00
C LEU A 230 -12.20 -2.28 -7.95
N ILE A 231 -11.61 -2.52 -9.13
CA ILE A 231 -11.43 -1.46 -10.15
C ILE A 231 -12.78 -0.91 -10.60
N ILE A 232 -13.79 -1.76 -10.82
CA ILE A 232 -15.15 -1.31 -11.18
C ILE A 232 -15.75 -0.47 -10.04
N LEU A 233 -15.59 -0.90 -8.79
CA LEU A 233 -16.02 -0.15 -7.62
C LEU A 233 -15.33 1.22 -7.55
N ASP A 234 -14.02 1.28 -7.73
CA ASP A 234 -13.24 2.51 -7.70
C ASP A 234 -13.70 3.47 -8.81
N ILE A 235 -13.94 2.97 -10.03
CA ILE A 235 -14.52 3.76 -11.12
C ILE A 235 -15.86 4.36 -10.68
N ILE A 236 -16.77 3.55 -10.10
CA ILE A 236 -18.09 4.01 -9.65
C ILE A 236 -17.97 5.09 -8.57
N ILE A 237 -17.04 4.93 -7.62
CA ILE A 237 -16.78 5.90 -6.55
C ILE A 237 -16.30 7.23 -7.13
N TYR A 238 -15.36 7.20 -8.08
CA TYR A 238 -14.79 8.42 -8.67
C TYR A 238 -15.68 9.10 -9.70
N LEU A 239 -16.52 8.34 -10.41
CA LEU A 239 -17.33 8.82 -11.54
C LEU A 239 -18.15 10.08 -11.26
N PRO A 240 -18.92 10.21 -10.15
CA PRO A 240 -19.71 11.41 -9.90
C PRO A 240 -18.84 12.66 -9.72
N PHE A 241 -17.67 12.51 -9.10
CA PHE A 241 -16.75 13.62 -8.86
C PHE A 241 -16.03 14.03 -10.15
N VAL A 242 -15.60 13.06 -10.95
CA VAL A 242 -15.01 13.29 -12.29
C VAL A 242 -16.00 14.04 -13.19
N LYS A 243 -17.27 13.61 -13.20
CA LYS A 243 -18.32 14.27 -13.97
C LYS A 243 -18.50 15.73 -13.55
N ASN A 244 -18.37 16.03 -12.26
CA ASN A 244 -18.50 17.39 -11.76
C ASN A 244 -17.31 18.27 -12.18
N ILE A 245 -16.06 17.82 -11.94
CA ILE A 245 -14.86 18.61 -12.28
C ILE A 245 -14.73 18.83 -13.79
N ASP A 246 -15.04 17.84 -14.62
CA ASP A 246 -14.99 17.98 -16.09
C ASP A 246 -16.11 18.89 -16.60
N ARG A 247 -17.30 18.87 -15.98
CA ARG A 247 -18.38 19.81 -16.31
C ARG A 247 -18.03 21.26 -15.98
N LEU A 248 -17.36 21.49 -14.85
CA LEU A 248 -16.90 22.84 -14.47
C LEU A 248 -15.84 23.34 -15.45
N GLU A 249 -14.87 22.49 -15.81
CA GLU A 249 -13.85 22.85 -16.78
C GLU A 249 -14.44 23.15 -18.16
N LEU A 250 -15.37 22.32 -18.65
CA LEU A 250 -16.09 22.58 -19.89
C LEU A 250 -16.82 23.92 -19.91
N LYS A 251 -17.43 24.32 -18.79
CA LYS A 251 -18.09 25.63 -18.69
C LYS A 251 -17.08 26.76 -18.77
N ASN A 252 -15.91 26.61 -18.15
CA ASN A 252 -14.83 27.59 -18.22
C ASN A 252 -14.25 27.68 -19.63
N GLU A 253 -14.12 26.55 -20.34
CA GLU A 253 -13.67 26.50 -21.74
C GLU A 253 -14.67 27.19 -22.69
N GLN A 254 -15.97 27.13 -22.40
CA GLN A 254 -17.02 27.77 -23.22
C GLN A 254 -17.22 29.26 -22.92
N ALA A 255 -16.80 29.71 -21.75
CA ALA A 255 -16.92 31.10 -21.32
C ALA A 255 -15.74 31.97 -21.79
N ASN A 256 -14.65 31.34 -22.26
CA ASN A 256 -13.47 31.97 -22.84
C ASN A 256 -13.46 31.82 -24.36
#